data_AF-G7L9A2-F1
#
_entry.id   AF-G7L9A2-F1
#
_cell.length_a   1.000
_cell.length_b   1.000
_cell.length_c   1.000
_cell.angle_alpha   90.00
_cell.angle_beta   90.00
_cell.angle_gamma   90.00
#
_symmetry.space_group_name_H-M   'P 1'
#
loop_
_entity.id
_entity.type
_entity.pdbx_description
1 polymer ?
#
loop_
_entity_poly.entity_id
_entity_poly.type
_entity_poly.pdbx_seq_one_letter_code
_entity_poly.pdbx_strand_id
1 'polypeptide(L)'
;MRRFEEVRIPTGLEKPPQMDPYDGTTCPDKNIKNIKSILNYRNIRGTVKCRLFATTLQKGGKSWYKILRRESIDSWEEVCRKFLKKTT
;
A
#
# COMPACT_ATOMS: atom_id res chain seq x y z
N MET A 1 3.57 -19.61 -3.24
CA MET A 1 3.21 -18.17 -3.27
C MET A 1 4.17 -17.42 -2.36
N ARG A 2 4.86 -16.37 -2.84
CA ARG A 2 5.71 -15.53 -1.98
C ARG A 2 4.83 -14.51 -1.27
N ARG A 3 4.79 -14.54 0.06
CA ARG A 3 4.11 -13.53 0.86
C ARG A 3 4.79 -12.18 0.62
N PHE A 4 4.04 -11.08 0.53
CA PHE A 4 4.66 -9.76 0.35
C PHE A 4 5.65 -9.40 1.49
N GLU A 5 5.54 -10.08 2.65
CA GLU A 5 6.47 -10.00 3.77
C GLU A 5 7.91 -10.39 3.39
N GLU A 6 8.10 -11.35 2.49
CA GLU A 6 9.41 -11.89 2.09
C GLU A 6 10.08 -11.10 0.98
N VAL A 7 9.31 -10.25 0.29
CA VAL A 7 9.85 -9.39 -0.75
C VAL A 7 10.89 -8.50 -0.06
N ARG A 8 11.99 -8.10 -0.70
CA ARG A 8 12.88 -7.05 -0.16
C ARG A 8 12.55 -5.73 -0.84
N ILE A 9 12.48 -4.64 -0.07
CA ILE A 9 12.28 -3.33 -0.70
C ILE A 9 13.60 -3.04 -1.42
N PRO A 10 13.58 -2.78 -2.74
CA PRO A 10 14.80 -2.45 -3.46
C PRO A 10 15.50 -1.25 -2.86
N THR A 11 16.82 -1.23 -2.94
CA THR A 11 17.64 -0.11 -2.46
C THR A 11 17.24 1.19 -3.15
N GLY A 12 17.07 2.27 -2.39
CA GLY A 12 16.58 3.56 -2.88
C GLY A 12 15.05 3.76 -2.78
N LEU A 13 14.31 2.75 -2.32
CA LEU A 13 12.86 2.79 -2.11
C LEU A 13 12.47 2.59 -0.64
N GLU A 14 13.43 2.60 0.28
CA GLU A 14 13.19 2.47 1.72
C GLU A 14 12.41 3.66 2.27
N LYS A 15 12.58 4.83 1.65
CA LYS A 15 11.81 6.03 1.97
C LYS A 15 10.40 5.92 1.39
N PRO A 16 9.37 6.30 2.16
CA PRO A 16 8.01 6.38 1.64
C PRO A 16 7.93 7.26 0.37
N PRO A 17 6.98 6.97 -0.53
CA PRO A 17 6.65 7.89 -1.60
C PRO A 17 6.43 9.32 -1.06
N GLN A 18 6.90 10.34 -1.79
CA GLN A 18 6.63 11.74 -1.45
C GLN A 18 5.16 12.05 -1.73
N MET A 19 4.34 11.88 -0.71
CA MET A 19 2.92 12.23 -0.69
C MET A 19 2.47 12.39 0.77
N ASP A 20 1.36 13.08 0.97
CA ASP A 20 0.74 13.14 2.28
C ASP A 20 0.27 11.75 2.71
N PRO A 21 0.60 11.33 3.94
CA PRO A 21 0.14 10.04 4.42
C PRO A 21 -1.38 10.01 4.59
N TYR A 22 -1.98 8.86 4.32
CA TYR A 22 -3.40 8.64 4.50
C TYR A 22 -3.76 8.54 5.99
N ASP A 23 -4.48 9.54 6.47
CA ASP A 23 -4.93 9.68 7.86
C ASP A 23 -6.36 9.17 8.12
N GLY A 24 -7.08 8.80 7.05
CA GLY A 24 -8.48 8.38 7.11
C GLY A 24 -9.51 9.46 6.81
N THR A 25 -9.09 10.71 6.57
CA THR A 25 -10.02 11.83 6.30
C THR A 25 -10.20 12.10 4.81
N THR A 26 -9.22 11.72 4.01
CA THR A 26 -9.26 11.88 2.55
C THR A 26 -10.00 10.74 1.86
N CYS A 27 -10.48 10.99 0.63
CA CYS A 27 -11.16 9.98 -0.18
C CYS A 27 -10.23 8.77 -0.48
N PRO A 28 -10.62 7.54 -0.12
CA PRO A 28 -9.82 6.33 -0.32
C PRO A 28 -9.41 6.10 -1.78
N ASP A 29 -10.32 6.30 -2.72
CA ASP A 29 -10.04 6.17 -4.16
C ASP A 29 -9.01 7.18 -4.65
N LYS A 30 -9.09 8.42 -4.17
CA LYS A 30 -8.10 9.46 -4.49
C LYS A 30 -6.72 9.06 -3.97
N ASN A 31 -6.66 8.54 -2.74
CA ASN A 31 -5.41 8.05 -2.16
C ASN A 31 -4.81 6.89 -2.97
N ILE A 32 -5.61 5.89 -3.36
CA ILE A 32 -5.17 4.78 -4.23
C ILE A 32 -4.66 5.28 -5.58
N LYS A 33 -5.38 6.20 -6.22
CA LYS A 33 -4.97 6.76 -7.52
C LYS A 33 -3.64 7.51 -7.39
N ASN A 34 -3.47 8.33 -6.36
CA ASN A 34 -2.25 9.10 -6.14
C ASN A 34 -1.02 8.19 -5.99
N ILE A 35 -1.09 7.22 -5.08
CA ILE A 35 0.04 6.31 -4.87
C ILE A 35 0.30 5.42 -6.10
N LYS A 36 -0.75 4.95 -6.79
CA LYS A 36 -0.60 4.14 -8.00
C LYS A 36 0.17 4.91 -9.07
N SER A 37 -0.12 6.20 -9.25
CA SER A 37 0.60 7.07 -10.18
C SER A 37 2.08 7.21 -9.80
N ILE A 38 2.39 7.47 -8.53
CA ILE A 38 3.80 7.61 -8.06
C ILE A 38 4.58 6.31 -8.25
N LEU A 39 3.99 5.17 -7.89
CA LEU A 39 4.63 3.87 -8.02
C LEU A 39 4.83 3.47 -9.48
N ASN A 40 3.87 3.77 -10.36
CA ASN A 40 3.99 3.52 -11.79
C ASN A 40 5.09 4.39 -12.42
N TYR A 41 5.17 5.68 -12.05
CA TYR A 41 6.22 6.58 -12.53
C TYR A 41 7.62 6.04 -12.18
N ARG A 42 7.78 5.46 -10.99
CA ARG A 42 9.03 4.82 -10.54
C ARG A 42 9.22 3.40 -11.08
N ASN A 43 8.38 2.95 -12.01
CA ASN A 43 8.36 1.61 -12.60
C ASN A 43 8.31 0.48 -11.55
N ILE A 44 7.67 0.72 -10.40
CA ILE A 44 7.50 -0.28 -9.35
C ILE A 44 6.36 -1.23 -9.73
N ARG A 45 6.57 -2.53 -9.55
CA ARG A 45 5.62 -3.58 -9.95
C ARG A 45 5.45 -4.65 -8.89
N GLY A 46 4.40 -5.45 -9.04
CA GLY A 46 4.11 -6.60 -8.19
C GLY A 46 3.92 -6.24 -6.71
N THR A 47 4.24 -7.19 -5.85
CA THR A 47 4.07 -7.15 -4.39
C THR A 47 4.88 -6.06 -3.69
N VAL A 48 5.88 -5.46 -4.36
CA VAL A 48 6.59 -4.27 -3.85
C VAL A 48 5.63 -3.10 -3.68
N LYS A 49 4.65 -2.94 -4.59
CA LYS A 49 3.63 -1.89 -4.47
C LYS A 49 2.83 -2.00 -3.17
N CYS A 50 2.44 -3.21 -2.79
CA CYS A 50 1.67 -3.46 -1.56
C CYS A 50 2.42 -2.96 -0.33
N ARG A 51 3.72 -3.23 -0.24
CA ARG A 51 4.53 -2.76 0.89
C ARG A 51 4.76 -1.26 0.89
N LEU A 52 4.97 -0.65 -0.26
CA LEU A 52 5.10 0.81 -0.34
C LEU A 52 3.79 1.52 0.00
N PHE A 53 2.64 0.91 -0.28
CA PHE A 53 1.36 1.43 0.20
C PHE A 53 1.23 1.37 1.71
N ALA A 54 1.73 0.32 2.35
CA ALA A 54 1.73 0.26 3.81
C ALA A 54 2.47 1.45 4.47
N THR A 55 3.51 1.98 3.82
CA THR A 55 4.30 3.09 4.36
C THR A 55 3.58 4.43 4.27
N THR A 56 2.58 4.56 3.40
CA THR A 56 1.78 5.79 3.25
C THR A 56 0.58 5.83 4.18
N LEU A 57 0.26 4.77 4.93
CA LEU A 57 -0.86 4.76 5.87
C LEU A 57 -0.45 5.34 7.23
N GLN A 58 -1.35 6.03 7.91
CA GLN A 58 -1.20 6.42 9.32
C GLN A 58 -2.23 5.74 10.23
N LYS A 59 -1.96 5.81 11.54
CA LYS A 59 -2.89 5.45 12.63
C LYS A 59 -3.64 4.13 12.33
N GLY A 60 -4.98 4.17 12.28
CA GLY A 60 -5.83 3.01 12.03
C GLY A 60 -5.55 2.29 10.71
N GLY A 61 -5.06 3.00 9.69
CA GLY A 61 -4.63 2.40 8.42
C GLY A 61 -3.44 1.46 8.58
N LYS A 62 -2.43 1.81 9.40
CA LYS A 62 -1.29 0.92 9.70
C LYS A 62 -1.75 -0.33 10.44
N SER A 63 -2.65 -0.18 11.41
CA SER A 63 -3.19 -1.31 12.18
C SER A 63 -4.00 -2.26 11.30
N TRP A 64 -4.85 -1.72 10.42
CA TRP A 64 -5.56 -2.52 9.43
C TRP A 64 -4.60 -3.29 8.51
N TYR A 65 -3.59 -2.62 7.98
CA TYR A 65 -2.63 -3.27 7.08
C TYR A 65 -1.89 -4.42 7.77
N LYS A 66 -1.62 -4.33 9.09
CA LYS A 66 -1.06 -5.44 9.88
C LYS A 66 -2.01 -6.65 9.98
N ILE A 67 -3.32 -6.42 10.12
CA ILE A 67 -4.33 -7.49 10.13
C ILE A 67 -4.39 -8.13 8.74
N LEU A 68 -4.50 -7.30 7.72
CA LEU A 68 -4.53 -7.67 6.32
C LEU A 68 -3.33 -8.54 5.91
N ARG A 69 -2.16 -8.21 6.45
CA ARG A 69 -0.91 -8.92 6.25
C ARG A 69 -0.97 -10.38 6.74
N ARG A 70 -1.75 -10.67 7.79
CA ARG A 70 -1.98 -12.04 8.30
C ARG A 70 -2.86 -12.88 7.36
N GLU A 71 -3.64 -12.23 6.50
CA GLU A 71 -4.55 -12.90 5.56
C GLU A 71 -3.89 -13.31 4.23
N SER A 72 -2.56 -13.16 4.09
CA SER A 72 -1.78 -13.59 2.92
C SER A 72 -2.23 -12.98 1.57
N ILE A 73 -2.24 -11.65 1.49
CA ILE A 73 -2.44 -10.96 0.20
C ILE A 73 -1.24 -11.14 -0.74
N ASP A 74 -1.50 -11.30 -2.03
CA ASP A 74 -0.46 -11.50 -3.05
C ASP A 74 -0.45 -10.44 -4.17
N SER A 75 -1.43 -9.54 -4.22
CA SER A 75 -1.57 -8.58 -5.32
C SER A 75 -1.94 -7.16 -4.89
N TRP A 76 -1.60 -6.18 -5.73
CA TRP A 76 -1.94 -4.77 -5.54
C TRP A 76 -3.46 -4.56 -5.58
N GLU A 77 -4.10 -5.24 -6.51
CA GLU A 77 -5.53 -5.19 -6.77
C GLU A 77 -6.33 -5.66 -5.55
N GLU A 78 -5.89 -6.73 -4.89
CA GLU A 78 -6.53 -7.22 -3.67
C GLU A 78 -6.36 -6.23 -2.51
N VAL A 79 -5.18 -5.63 -2.33
CA VAL A 79 -4.97 -4.57 -1.31
C VAL A 79 -5.94 -3.41 -1.56
N CYS A 80 -6.05 -2.93 -2.80
CA CYS A 80 -6.94 -1.83 -3.16
C CYS A 80 -8.40 -2.17 -2.85
N ARG A 81 -8.86 -3.35 -3.28
CA ARG A 81 -10.24 -3.82 -3.05
C ARG A 81 -10.58 -3.89 -1.56
N LYS A 82 -9.69 -4.49 -0.74
CA LYS A 82 -9.92 -4.61 0.71
C LYS A 82 -9.81 -3.25 1.42
N PHE A 83 -8.96 -2.34 0.95
CA PHE A 83 -8.85 -0.98 1.49
C PHE A 83 -10.13 -0.17 1.25
N LEU A 84 -10.65 -0.18 0.02
CA LEU A 84 -11.90 0.49 -0.33
C LEU A 84 -13.06 -0.05 0.50
N LYS A 85 -13.18 -1.38 0.64
CA LYS A 85 -14.23 -2.00 1.46
C LYS A 85 -14.17 -1.62 2.94
N LYS A 86 -12.98 -1.31 3.48
CA LYS A 86 -12.85 -0.89 4.89
C LYS A 86 -13.22 0.57 5.12
N THR A 87 -13.08 1.40 4.08
CA THR A 87 -13.18 2.85 4.18
C THR A 87 -14.48 3.41 3.61
N THR A 88 -15.31 2.52 3.05
CA THR A 88 -16.75 2.73 2.79
C THR A 88 -17.53 2.31 4.03
#